data_AF-A0A9R1QXW2-F1
#
_entry.id   AF-A0A9R1QXW2-F1
#
_cell.length_a   1.000
_cell.length_b   1.000
_cell.length_c   1.000
_cell.angle_alpha   90.00
_cell.angle_beta   90.00
_cell.angle_gamma   90.00
#
_symmetry.space_group_name_H-M   'P 1'
#
loop_
_entity.id
_entity.type
_entity.pdbx_description
1 polymer ?
#
loop_
_entity_poly.entity_id
_entity_poly.type
_entity_poly.pdbx_seq_one_letter_code
_entity_poly.pdbx_strand_id
1 'polypeptide(L)'
;MELKCLFQYIVNQLKKGLGTELVVLEELIQQMANVQYTENMTDEQVDAMAGSETLRLQSSLFGSTRNYKVLNKSINKLRDSLLPKDEPKLAIPLLLLIAQHRSKIIINADATYIKMVSEQFDRCHGILLQYAEFLSSAIAPSTYVQLIPPLEDLVYKYHIEPDVAFLIYRPVMRLFRSANGGEACWPLDDNEGESVSYDEMILHGDSSQKSIMWSDLLNTIRTILPAKAWNGLSPELYATFWGLTLYDLHFPKDRYDAEIKKLHENLKQLEDSSDNSSIAISRHKKDKERIQDLLDKLNNESDKHQQHVISVLQRLTREKDKWLSSSPDALKINMEFLQRCIYPRCVLSMQDAVYCATFVQMMHSLGTPFFNTVNHIDVFICKTLQPMICCCTEYEAGRLGRFLHETLKMAYHWKVHWKWSGRITKVLNQCMESKEYMEIRNALIVLTKITSIFPVMRKSGINIEKRVAKLKGDEREDLKVLATGVAAALAARKSSWVSEEEFGMGHLDLKPVPAIPIAGK
;
A
#
# COMPACT_ATOMS: atom_id res chain seq x y z
N MET A 1 17.80 -18.23 -23.65
CA MET A 1 16.47 -18.61 -23.14
C MET A 1 15.44 -17.80 -23.91
N GLU A 2 14.57 -18.47 -24.66
CA GLU A 2 13.47 -17.82 -25.38
C GLU A 2 12.31 -17.55 -24.40
N LEU A 3 12.32 -16.38 -23.77
CA LEU A 3 11.31 -16.00 -22.77
C LEU A 3 9.89 -15.94 -23.36
N LYS A 4 9.75 -15.68 -24.67
CA LYS A 4 8.45 -15.61 -25.36
C LYS A 4 7.67 -16.93 -25.25
N CYS A 5 8.34 -18.07 -25.49
CA CYS A 5 7.72 -19.40 -25.38
C CYS A 5 7.26 -19.70 -23.96
N LEU A 6 8.02 -19.25 -22.96
CA LEU A 6 7.68 -19.39 -21.55
C LEU A 6 6.47 -18.53 -21.15
N PHE A 7 6.40 -17.26 -21.56
CA PHE A 7 5.22 -16.43 -21.29
C PHE A 7 3.97 -16.95 -21.99
N GLN A 8 4.11 -17.46 -23.23
CA GLN A 8 3.00 -18.11 -23.92
C GLN A 8 2.52 -19.35 -23.16
N TYR A 9 3.44 -20.15 -22.61
CA TYR A 9 3.10 -21.29 -21.76
C TYR A 9 2.33 -20.87 -20.51
N ILE A 10 2.82 -19.85 -19.78
CA ILE A 10 2.14 -19.31 -18.58
C ILE A 10 0.73 -18.82 -18.92
N VAL A 11 0.57 -18.05 -20.00
CA VAL A 11 -0.75 -17.60 -20.49
C VAL A 11 -1.67 -18.78 -20.77
N ASN A 12 -1.16 -19.84 -21.40
CA ASN A 12 -1.95 -21.03 -21.69
C ASN A 12 -2.37 -21.78 -20.41
N GLN A 13 -1.52 -21.80 -19.37
CA GLN A 13 -1.86 -22.40 -18.08
C GLN A 13 -2.92 -21.60 -17.33
N LEU A 14 -2.79 -20.27 -17.29
CA LEU A 14 -3.80 -19.41 -16.66
C LEU A 14 -5.17 -19.53 -17.34
N LYS A 15 -5.20 -19.65 -18.67
CA LYS A 15 -6.43 -19.93 -19.43
C LYS A 15 -7.08 -21.25 -19.03
N LYS A 16 -6.28 -22.28 -18.68
CA LYS A 16 -6.79 -23.54 -18.11
C LYS A 16 -7.22 -23.41 -16.65
N GLY A 17 -6.94 -22.27 -16.00
CA GLY A 17 -7.18 -22.06 -14.58
C GLY A 17 -6.08 -22.57 -13.67
N LEU A 18 -4.90 -22.87 -14.20
CA LEU A 18 -3.74 -23.33 -13.45
C LEU A 18 -2.80 -22.14 -13.22
N GLY A 19 -2.46 -21.87 -11.95
CA GLY A 19 -1.61 -20.74 -11.54
C GLY A 19 -0.27 -21.12 -10.95
N THR A 20 0.07 -22.40 -10.88
CA THR A 20 1.31 -22.90 -10.25
C THR A 20 2.56 -22.27 -10.89
N GLU A 21 2.52 -22.09 -12.20
CA GLU A 21 3.59 -21.49 -13.00
C GLU A 21 3.81 -20.00 -12.74
N LEU A 22 2.91 -19.30 -12.06
CA LEU A 22 3.08 -17.88 -11.75
C LEU A 22 4.34 -17.62 -10.92
N VAL A 23 4.79 -18.59 -10.11
CA VAL A 23 6.06 -18.53 -9.37
C VAL A 23 7.26 -18.31 -10.31
N VAL A 24 7.21 -18.84 -11.53
CA VAL A 24 8.27 -18.61 -12.52
C VAL A 24 8.26 -17.16 -13.01
N LEU A 25 7.07 -16.57 -13.18
CA LEU A 25 6.95 -15.16 -13.53
C LEU A 25 7.48 -14.27 -12.41
N GLU A 26 7.14 -14.58 -11.16
CA GLU A 26 7.61 -13.90 -9.96
C GLU A 26 9.14 -13.82 -9.90
N GLU A 27 9.79 -14.98 -10.04
CA GLU A 27 11.25 -15.09 -9.99
C GLU A 27 11.90 -14.37 -11.18
N LEU A 28 11.32 -14.44 -12.37
CA LEU A 28 11.83 -13.74 -13.55
C LEU A 28 11.80 -12.22 -13.34
N ILE A 29 10.71 -11.67 -12.84
CA ILE A 29 10.58 -10.23 -12.58
C ILE A 29 11.56 -9.80 -11.48
N GLN A 30 11.67 -10.58 -10.40
CA GLN A 30 12.61 -10.32 -9.32
C GLN A 30 14.07 -10.34 -9.80
N GLN A 31 14.47 -11.33 -10.60
CA GLN A 31 15.84 -11.47 -11.05
C GLN A 31 16.19 -10.51 -12.19
N MET A 32 15.29 -10.31 -13.15
CA MET A 32 15.58 -9.54 -14.35
C MET A 32 15.27 -8.06 -14.22
N ALA A 33 14.30 -7.68 -13.38
CA ALA A 33 13.87 -6.29 -13.21
C ALA A 33 14.10 -5.74 -11.79
N ASN A 34 14.46 -6.58 -10.82
CA ASN A 34 14.67 -6.17 -9.44
C ASN A 34 13.42 -5.55 -8.80
N VAL A 35 12.24 -5.90 -9.30
CA VAL A 35 10.96 -5.56 -8.69
C VAL A 35 10.59 -6.71 -7.76
N GLN A 36 10.55 -6.44 -6.46
CA GLN A 36 10.28 -7.44 -5.43
C GLN A 36 8.98 -7.10 -4.72
N TYR A 37 8.14 -8.11 -4.54
CA TYR A 37 7.00 -8.00 -3.65
C TYR A 37 7.40 -8.50 -2.26
N THR A 38 7.36 -7.62 -1.27
CA THR A 38 7.70 -7.93 0.12
C THR A 38 6.50 -7.66 1.00
N GLU A 39 5.86 -8.70 1.54
CA GLU A 39 4.72 -8.52 2.43
C GLU A 39 5.14 -8.02 3.83
N ASN A 40 6.21 -8.57 4.38
CA ASN A 40 6.68 -8.22 5.72
C ASN A 40 7.76 -7.13 5.65
N MET A 41 7.30 -5.88 5.73
CA MET A 41 8.16 -4.70 5.78
C MET A 41 8.33 -4.18 7.20
N THR A 42 9.51 -3.66 7.52
CA THR A 42 9.76 -2.91 8.76
C THR A 42 9.08 -1.54 8.71
N ASP A 43 8.86 -0.90 9.87
CA ASP A 43 8.27 0.45 9.91
C ASP A 43 9.07 1.46 9.08
N GLU A 44 10.39 1.32 9.11
CA GLU A 44 11.34 2.09 8.33
C GLU A 44 11.19 1.90 6.82
N GLN A 45 10.97 0.65 6.37
CA GLN A 45 10.75 0.34 4.96
C GLN A 45 9.39 0.88 4.49
N VAL A 46 8.34 0.71 5.30
CA VAL A 46 7.00 1.22 4.97
C VAL A 46 7.00 2.75 4.85
N ASP A 47 7.67 3.46 5.76
CA ASP A 47 7.77 4.93 5.69
C ASP A 47 8.61 5.38 4.47
N ALA A 48 9.70 4.65 4.16
CA ALA A 48 10.49 4.92 2.97
C ALA A 48 9.72 4.68 1.66
N MET A 49 8.72 3.77 1.62
CA MET A 49 7.84 3.60 0.47
C MET A 49 7.03 4.86 0.13
N ALA A 50 6.81 5.77 1.08
CA ALA A 50 6.18 7.05 0.79
C ALA A 50 7.09 7.99 -0.01
N GLY A 51 8.41 7.75 -0.01
CA GLY A 51 9.39 8.61 -0.66
C GLY A 51 9.52 8.41 -2.17
N SER A 52 10.42 9.21 -2.74
CA SER A 52 10.84 9.16 -4.14
C SER A 52 11.60 7.87 -4.46
N GLU A 53 11.77 7.61 -5.76
CA GLU A 53 12.36 6.36 -6.27
C GLU A 53 13.71 6.03 -5.60
N THR A 54 14.62 7.01 -5.47
CA THR A 54 15.93 6.75 -4.88
C THR A 54 15.82 6.33 -3.41
N LEU A 55 14.95 6.95 -2.61
CA LEU A 55 14.74 6.58 -1.21
C LEU A 55 14.11 5.18 -1.07
N ARG A 56 13.14 4.86 -1.92
CA ARG A 56 12.52 3.51 -1.95
C ARG A 56 13.55 2.45 -2.30
N LEU A 57 14.42 2.72 -3.27
CA LEU A 57 15.48 1.79 -3.65
C LEU A 57 16.48 1.59 -2.51
N GLN A 58 16.93 2.65 -1.82
CA GLN A 58 17.87 2.51 -0.70
C GLN A 58 17.29 1.69 0.47
N SER A 59 15.98 1.79 0.72
CA SER A 59 15.31 1.05 1.80
C SER A 59 14.98 -0.41 1.45
N SER A 60 14.73 -0.70 0.17
CA SER A 60 14.50 -2.07 -0.32
C SER A 60 15.80 -2.88 -0.48
N LEU A 61 16.94 -2.21 -0.64
CA LEU A 61 18.22 -2.86 -0.89
C LEU A 61 18.89 -3.31 0.41
N PHE A 62 18.78 -4.60 0.73
CA PHE A 62 19.79 -5.29 1.53
C PHE A 62 21.09 -5.39 0.71
N GLY A 63 21.82 -4.28 0.59
CA GLY A 63 23.25 -4.26 0.25
C GLY A 63 23.69 -4.67 -1.18
N SER A 64 22.80 -5.01 -2.11
CA SER A 64 23.22 -5.45 -3.46
C SER A 64 23.30 -4.27 -4.44
N THR A 65 24.50 -3.69 -4.59
CA THR A 65 24.79 -2.70 -5.64
C THR A 65 24.83 -3.40 -7.01
N ARG A 66 23.68 -3.77 -7.57
CA ARG A 66 23.62 -4.27 -8.96
C ARG A 66 24.04 -3.17 -9.91
N ASN A 67 24.83 -3.52 -10.92
CA ASN A 67 25.23 -2.57 -11.95
C ASN A 67 23.99 -2.10 -12.73
N TYR A 68 23.59 -0.84 -12.53
CA TYR A 68 22.38 -0.24 -13.12
C TYR A 68 22.31 -0.41 -14.65
N LYS A 69 23.44 -0.35 -15.35
CA LYS A 69 23.49 -0.56 -16.80
C LYS A 69 23.14 -2.00 -17.20
N VAL A 70 23.55 -2.98 -16.40
CA VAL A 70 23.23 -4.39 -16.63
C VAL A 70 21.76 -4.66 -16.32
N LEU A 71 21.27 -4.09 -15.21
CA LEU A 71 19.87 -4.20 -14.82
C LEU A 71 18.94 -3.63 -15.90
N ASN A 72 19.20 -2.42 -16.41
CA ASN A 72 18.37 -1.83 -17.48
C ASN A 72 18.35 -2.65 -18.77
N LYS A 73 19.47 -3.27 -19.15
CA LYS A 73 19.49 -4.20 -20.30
C LYS A 73 18.61 -5.43 -20.05
N SER A 74 18.62 -5.94 -18.83
CA SER A 74 17.80 -7.08 -18.42
C SER A 74 16.30 -6.72 -18.38
N ILE A 75 15.94 -5.56 -17.82
CA ILE A 75 14.58 -5.01 -17.84
C ILE A 75 14.07 -4.89 -19.28
N ASN A 76 14.85 -4.25 -20.16
CA ASN A 76 14.47 -4.09 -21.56
C ASN A 76 14.27 -5.45 -22.24
N LYS A 77 15.16 -6.42 -22.02
CA LYS A 77 15.02 -7.76 -22.58
C LYS A 77 13.75 -8.48 -22.09
N LEU A 78 13.41 -8.34 -20.81
CA LEU A 78 12.18 -8.89 -20.24
C LEU A 78 10.95 -8.22 -20.87
N ARG A 79 10.91 -6.89 -20.90
CA ARG A 79 9.84 -6.09 -21.51
C ARG A 79 9.64 -6.45 -22.99
N ASP A 80 10.72 -6.44 -23.77
CA ASP A 80 10.67 -6.68 -25.21
C ASP A 80 10.23 -8.13 -25.53
N SER A 81 10.41 -9.07 -24.59
CA SER A 81 9.89 -10.43 -24.70
C SER A 81 8.38 -10.53 -24.45
N LEU A 82 7.81 -9.62 -23.65
CA LEU A 82 6.38 -9.49 -23.37
C LEU A 82 5.64 -8.61 -24.39
N LEU A 83 6.36 -7.63 -24.95
CA LEU A 83 5.91 -6.67 -25.97
C LEU A 83 6.78 -6.76 -27.23
N PRO A 84 6.81 -7.92 -27.91
CA PRO A 84 7.50 -8.02 -29.19
C PRO A 84 6.86 -7.09 -30.24
N LYS A 85 7.63 -6.78 -31.29
CA LYS A 85 7.12 -6.02 -32.45
C LYS A 85 6.03 -6.81 -33.20
N ASP A 86 6.22 -8.13 -33.31
CA ASP A 86 5.28 -9.05 -33.95
C ASP A 86 4.29 -9.61 -32.92
N GLU A 87 3.05 -9.80 -33.33
CA GLU A 87 2.03 -10.44 -32.49
C GLU A 87 2.38 -11.92 -32.16
N PRO A 88 1.88 -12.49 -31.05
CA PRO A 88 1.04 -11.85 -30.04
C PRO A 88 1.85 -11.05 -29.00
N LYS A 89 1.36 -9.88 -28.61
CA LYS A 89 1.82 -9.14 -27.41
C LYS A 89 1.16 -9.72 -26.16
N LEU A 90 1.98 -10.23 -25.23
CA LEU A 90 1.49 -10.97 -24.08
C LEU A 90 1.41 -10.14 -22.79
N ALA A 91 1.96 -8.94 -22.76
CA ALA A 91 2.03 -8.13 -21.54
C ALA A 91 0.66 -7.91 -20.88
N ILE A 92 -0.31 -7.40 -21.65
CA ILE A 92 -1.66 -7.07 -21.17
C ILE A 92 -2.53 -8.32 -21.01
N PRO A 93 -2.56 -9.29 -21.94
CA PRO A 93 -3.26 -10.55 -21.71
C PRO A 93 -2.81 -11.26 -20.42
N LEU A 94 -1.50 -11.25 -20.13
CA LEU A 94 -0.97 -11.84 -18.90
C LEU A 94 -1.43 -11.06 -17.66
N LEU A 95 -1.44 -9.72 -17.71
CA LEU A 95 -1.93 -8.87 -16.60
C LEU A 95 -3.39 -9.18 -16.27
N LEU A 96 -4.25 -9.22 -17.29
CA LEU A 96 -5.68 -9.51 -17.15
C LEU A 96 -5.91 -10.94 -16.64
N LEU A 97 -5.17 -11.91 -17.15
CA LEU A 97 -5.29 -13.31 -16.71
C LEU A 97 -4.83 -13.51 -15.27
N ILE A 98 -3.77 -12.83 -14.81
CA ILE A 98 -3.36 -12.87 -13.40
C ILE A 98 -4.46 -12.27 -12.52
N ALA A 99 -4.99 -11.10 -12.90
CA ALA A 99 -6.06 -10.44 -12.17
C ALA A 99 -7.34 -11.31 -12.09
N GLN A 100 -7.74 -11.97 -13.18
CA GLN A 100 -8.87 -12.91 -13.20
C GLN A 100 -8.58 -14.19 -12.42
N HIS A 101 -7.35 -14.71 -12.49
CA HIS A 101 -6.96 -15.92 -11.78
C HIS A 101 -7.06 -15.73 -10.27
N ARG A 102 -6.69 -14.56 -9.75
CA ARG A 102 -6.86 -14.19 -8.34
C ARG A 102 -8.30 -14.42 -7.85
N SER A 103 -9.30 -13.91 -8.56
CA SER A 103 -10.72 -14.11 -8.20
C SER A 103 -11.16 -15.57 -8.43
N LYS A 104 -10.65 -16.23 -9.48
CA LYS A 104 -10.94 -17.64 -9.78
C LYS A 104 -10.48 -18.59 -8.66
N ILE A 105 -9.38 -18.30 -7.97
CA ILE A 105 -8.91 -19.10 -6.82
C ILE A 105 -10.01 -19.23 -5.76
N ILE A 106 -10.72 -18.13 -5.45
CA ILE A 106 -11.79 -18.13 -4.46
C ILE A 106 -13.05 -18.81 -5.02
N ILE A 107 -13.45 -18.47 -6.25
CA ILE A 107 -14.70 -18.96 -6.85
C ILE A 107 -14.69 -20.48 -7.06
N ASN A 108 -13.54 -21.04 -7.45
CA ASN A 108 -13.39 -22.47 -7.74
C ASN A 108 -12.86 -23.27 -6.53
N ALA A 109 -12.70 -22.64 -5.37
CA ALA A 109 -12.22 -23.34 -4.19
C ALA A 109 -13.27 -24.29 -3.63
N ASP A 110 -12.97 -25.58 -3.62
CA ASP A 110 -13.60 -26.51 -2.69
C ASP A 110 -13.04 -26.17 -1.29
N ALA A 111 -13.87 -25.53 -0.45
CA ALA A 111 -13.48 -24.93 0.84
C ALA A 111 -12.98 -25.92 1.92
N THR A 112 -12.54 -27.12 1.52
CA THR A 112 -12.05 -28.18 2.40
C THR A 112 -10.78 -27.78 3.16
N TYR A 113 -9.91 -26.97 2.54
CA TYR A 113 -8.65 -26.50 3.14
C TYR A 113 -8.47 -24.99 2.95
N ILE A 114 -9.23 -24.19 3.70
CA ILE A 114 -9.27 -22.73 3.58
C ILE A 114 -7.87 -22.06 3.64
N LYS A 115 -6.96 -22.60 4.47
CA LYS A 115 -5.58 -22.11 4.56
C LYS A 115 -4.85 -22.19 3.21
N MET A 116 -4.96 -23.31 2.50
CA MET A 116 -4.30 -23.49 1.21
C MET A 116 -4.88 -22.55 0.15
N VAL A 117 -6.19 -22.30 0.21
CA VAL A 117 -6.87 -21.33 -0.68
C VAL A 117 -6.36 -19.92 -0.40
N SER A 118 -6.26 -19.51 0.87
CA SER A 118 -5.70 -18.22 1.27
C SER A 118 -4.26 -18.06 0.80
N GLU A 119 -3.40 -19.07 0.97
CA GLU A 119 -2.00 -19.04 0.50
C GLU A 119 -1.90 -18.89 -1.03
N GLN A 120 -2.76 -19.57 -1.79
CA GLN A 120 -2.82 -19.44 -3.25
C GLN A 120 -3.27 -18.04 -3.67
N PHE A 121 -4.30 -17.51 -3.01
CA PHE A 121 -4.80 -16.17 -3.26
C PHE A 121 -3.72 -15.12 -2.97
N ASP A 122 -3.09 -15.19 -1.79
CA ASP A 122 -2.04 -14.27 -1.36
C ASP A 122 -0.84 -14.29 -2.32
N ARG A 123 -0.45 -15.47 -2.80
CA ARG A 123 0.62 -15.61 -3.81
C ARG A 123 0.24 -14.98 -5.15
N CYS A 124 -0.95 -15.29 -5.67
CA CYS A 124 -1.42 -14.71 -6.93
C CYS A 124 -1.53 -13.18 -6.83
N HIS A 125 -2.00 -12.68 -5.68
CA HIS A 125 -2.12 -11.26 -5.38
C HIS A 125 -0.76 -10.57 -5.33
N GLY A 126 0.24 -11.15 -4.66
CA GLY A 126 1.60 -10.62 -4.64
C GLY A 126 2.21 -10.50 -6.04
N ILE A 127 2.02 -11.53 -6.87
CA ILE A 127 2.50 -11.57 -8.26
C ILE A 127 1.78 -10.52 -9.12
N LEU A 128 0.49 -10.30 -8.89
CA LEU A 128 -0.27 -9.23 -9.55
C LEU A 128 0.32 -7.85 -9.23
N LEU A 129 0.60 -7.56 -7.96
CA LEU A 129 1.20 -6.29 -7.53
C LEU A 129 2.58 -6.10 -8.17
N GLN A 130 3.44 -7.12 -8.08
CA GLN A 130 4.78 -7.10 -8.65
C GLN A 130 4.75 -6.88 -10.18
N TYR A 131 3.84 -7.54 -10.88
CA TYR A 131 3.73 -7.43 -12.33
C TYR A 131 3.15 -6.07 -12.77
N ALA A 132 2.15 -5.55 -12.05
CA ALA A 132 1.63 -4.20 -12.31
C ALA A 132 2.71 -3.12 -12.11
N GLU A 133 3.51 -3.21 -11.04
CA GLU A 133 4.63 -2.32 -10.78
C GLU A 133 5.70 -2.44 -11.89
N PHE A 134 6.08 -3.66 -12.27
CA PHE A 134 7.01 -3.89 -13.37
C PHE A 134 6.54 -3.26 -14.68
N LEU A 135 5.28 -3.47 -15.09
CA LEU A 135 4.76 -2.89 -16.32
C LEU A 135 4.76 -1.35 -16.27
N SER A 136 4.38 -0.77 -15.13
CA SER A 136 4.34 0.69 -14.96
C SER A 136 5.73 1.35 -14.99
N SER A 137 6.76 0.63 -14.55
CA SER A 137 8.15 1.13 -14.49
C SER A 137 8.94 0.83 -15.76
N ALA A 138 8.71 -0.31 -16.43
CA ALA A 138 9.47 -0.73 -17.60
C ALA A 138 8.95 -0.13 -18.92
N ILE A 139 7.68 0.27 -18.98
CA ILE A 139 7.02 0.81 -20.18
C ILE A 139 6.91 2.32 -20.06
N ALA A 140 7.25 3.03 -21.15
CA ALA A 140 7.09 4.49 -21.19
C ALA A 140 5.62 4.89 -20.97
N PRO A 141 5.33 5.97 -20.22
CA PRO A 141 3.95 6.34 -19.87
C PRO A 141 3.02 6.49 -21.08
N SER A 142 3.49 7.06 -22.19
CA SER A 142 2.72 7.21 -23.43
C SER A 142 2.33 5.85 -24.02
N THR A 143 3.23 4.88 -24.02
CA THR A 143 2.96 3.51 -24.49
C THR A 143 2.08 2.75 -23.50
N TYR A 144 2.23 2.98 -22.20
CA TYR A 144 1.40 2.33 -21.18
C TYR A 144 -0.09 2.66 -21.37
N VAL A 145 -0.42 3.94 -21.59
CA VAL A 145 -1.80 4.40 -21.89
C VAL A 145 -2.39 3.70 -23.11
N GLN A 146 -1.59 3.49 -24.16
CA GLN A 146 -2.05 2.85 -25.39
C GLN A 146 -2.34 1.35 -25.21
N LEU A 147 -1.64 0.70 -24.28
CA LEU A 147 -1.75 -0.74 -24.06
C LEU A 147 -2.87 -1.11 -23.09
N ILE A 148 -3.09 -0.28 -22.06
CA ILE A 148 -4.05 -0.58 -20.99
C ILE A 148 -5.48 -0.34 -21.49
N PRO A 149 -6.39 -1.32 -21.34
CA PRO A 149 -7.80 -1.11 -21.67
C PRO A 149 -8.41 0.05 -20.85
N PRO A 150 -9.41 0.76 -21.40
CA PRO A 150 -10.17 1.74 -20.64
C PRO A 150 -10.72 1.16 -19.33
N LEU A 151 -10.89 2.01 -18.30
CA LEU A 151 -11.41 1.56 -17.00
C LEU A 151 -12.73 0.81 -17.12
N GLU A 152 -13.62 1.26 -18.01
CA GLU A 152 -14.90 0.59 -18.30
C GLU A 152 -14.70 -0.85 -18.80
N ASP A 153 -13.77 -1.06 -19.73
CA ASP A 153 -13.43 -2.38 -20.26
C ASP A 153 -12.82 -3.28 -19.18
N LEU A 154 -11.93 -2.74 -18.33
CA LEU A 154 -11.36 -3.50 -17.21
C LEU A 154 -12.47 -4.05 -16.30
N VAL A 155 -13.43 -3.20 -15.92
CA VAL A 155 -14.50 -3.56 -14.97
C VAL A 155 -15.56 -4.44 -15.64
N TYR A 156 -16.10 -4.05 -16.81
CA TYR A 156 -17.30 -4.69 -17.36
C TYR A 156 -17.03 -5.77 -18.40
N LYS A 157 -15.97 -5.61 -19.20
CA LYS A 157 -15.65 -6.57 -20.27
C LYS A 157 -14.71 -7.67 -19.78
N TYR A 158 -13.73 -7.30 -18.96
CA TYR A 158 -12.78 -8.26 -18.38
C TYR A 158 -13.16 -8.71 -16.98
N HIS A 159 -14.22 -8.15 -16.39
CA HIS A 159 -14.72 -8.52 -15.07
C HIS A 159 -13.65 -8.44 -13.98
N ILE A 160 -12.78 -7.43 -14.06
CA ILE A 160 -11.78 -7.15 -13.03
C ILE A 160 -12.46 -6.37 -11.88
N GLU A 161 -12.22 -6.83 -10.65
CA GLU A 161 -12.71 -6.15 -9.44
C GLU A 161 -12.23 -4.68 -9.41
N PRO A 162 -13.07 -3.71 -8.97
CA PRO A 162 -12.76 -2.29 -9.08
C PRO A 162 -11.42 -1.89 -8.45
N ASP A 163 -11.09 -2.41 -7.27
CA ASP A 163 -9.83 -2.16 -6.56
C ASP A 163 -8.59 -2.54 -7.39
N VAL A 164 -8.64 -3.68 -8.08
CA VAL A 164 -7.59 -4.11 -9.01
C VAL A 164 -7.64 -3.35 -10.33
N ALA A 165 -8.83 -3.00 -10.82
CA ALA A 165 -8.95 -2.15 -12.00
C ALA A 165 -8.30 -0.78 -11.76
N PHE A 166 -8.49 -0.18 -10.59
CA PHE A 166 -7.81 1.05 -10.20
C PHE A 166 -6.31 0.86 -9.98
N LEU A 167 -5.85 -0.26 -9.40
CA LEU A 167 -4.42 -0.56 -9.34
C LEU A 167 -3.77 -0.49 -10.74
N ILE A 168 -4.41 -1.10 -11.73
CA ILE A 168 -3.93 -1.15 -13.12
C ILE A 168 -4.06 0.22 -13.81
N TYR A 169 -5.17 0.93 -13.59
CA TYR A 169 -5.49 2.16 -14.32
C TYR A 169 -4.88 3.42 -13.67
N ARG A 170 -4.44 3.36 -12.40
CA ARG A 170 -3.88 4.51 -11.67
C ARG A 170 -2.74 5.22 -12.41
N PRO A 171 -1.77 4.55 -13.06
CA PRO A 171 -0.74 5.24 -13.84
C PRO A 171 -1.31 6.03 -15.02
N VAL A 172 -2.43 5.59 -15.62
CA VAL A 172 -3.13 6.31 -16.69
C VAL A 172 -3.79 7.59 -16.17
N MET A 173 -4.39 7.54 -14.97
CA MET A 173 -5.02 8.72 -14.35
C MET A 173 -4.04 9.88 -14.13
N ARG A 174 -2.75 9.59 -13.91
CA ARG A 174 -1.70 10.60 -13.68
C ARG A 174 -1.24 11.33 -14.95
N LEU A 175 -1.78 10.95 -16.11
CA LEU A 175 -1.41 11.52 -17.41
C LEU A 175 -2.46 12.48 -17.96
N PHE A 176 -3.58 12.66 -17.24
CA PHE A 176 -4.53 13.72 -17.54
C PHE A 176 -3.90 15.09 -17.33
N ARG A 177 -4.07 15.97 -18.31
CA ARG A 177 -3.51 17.34 -18.34
C ARG A 177 -4.61 18.35 -18.55
N SER A 178 -4.38 19.59 -18.14
CA SER A 178 -5.28 20.70 -18.43
C SER A 178 -5.40 20.93 -19.94
N ALA A 179 -6.63 21.11 -20.45
CA ALA A 179 -6.88 21.43 -21.86
C ALA A 179 -6.29 22.78 -22.29
N ASN A 180 -6.07 23.69 -21.34
CA ASN A 180 -5.68 25.08 -21.61
C ASN A 180 -4.17 25.27 -21.85
N GLY A 181 -3.42 24.20 -22.08
CA GLY A 181 -2.00 24.26 -22.45
C GLY A 181 -1.02 24.42 -21.26
N GLY A 182 -1.51 24.38 -20.03
CA GLY A 182 -0.67 24.37 -18.83
C GLY A 182 0.15 23.08 -18.70
N GLU A 183 1.34 23.18 -18.09
CA GLU A 183 2.20 22.01 -17.81
C GLU A 183 1.64 21.11 -16.67
N ALA A 184 0.65 21.59 -15.92
CA ALA A 184 0.07 20.88 -14.79
C ALA A 184 -0.61 19.56 -15.20
N CYS A 185 -0.14 18.45 -14.61
CA CYS A 185 -0.77 17.14 -14.71
C CYS A 185 -1.46 16.76 -13.41
N TRP A 186 -2.52 15.98 -13.49
CA TRP A 186 -3.13 15.36 -12.32
C TRP A 186 -2.07 14.48 -11.61
N PRO A 187 -1.82 14.59 -10.28
CA PRO A 187 -2.69 15.18 -9.26
C PRO A 187 -2.33 16.61 -8.79
N LEU A 188 -1.46 17.31 -9.50
CA LEU A 188 -0.97 18.62 -9.08
C LEU A 188 -2.03 19.70 -9.23
N ASP A 189 -1.84 20.78 -8.46
CA ASP A 189 -2.53 22.04 -8.63
C ASP A 189 -1.86 22.88 -9.74
N ASP A 190 -2.65 23.65 -10.49
CA ASP A 190 -2.15 24.66 -11.40
C ASP A 190 -1.91 25.96 -10.62
N ASN A 191 -0.67 26.46 -10.62
CA ASN A 191 -0.22 27.55 -9.75
C ASN A 191 -0.85 28.93 -10.09
N GLU A 192 -1.70 29.02 -11.12
CA GLU A 192 -2.16 30.29 -11.71
C GLU A 192 -3.46 30.87 -11.12
N GLY A 193 -3.87 30.47 -9.91
CA GLY A 193 -4.88 31.19 -9.12
C GLY A 193 -6.32 31.17 -9.67
N GLU A 194 -6.54 30.75 -10.92
CA GLU A 194 -7.85 30.42 -11.47
C GLU A 194 -8.14 28.93 -11.22
N SER A 195 -9.31 28.63 -10.66
CA SER A 195 -9.74 27.26 -10.42
C SER A 195 -9.93 26.54 -11.76
N VAL A 196 -8.96 25.73 -12.18
CA VAL A 196 -9.13 24.86 -13.34
C VAL A 196 -10.32 23.94 -13.06
N SER A 197 -11.35 24.01 -13.90
CA SER A 197 -12.44 23.06 -13.85
C SER A 197 -11.91 21.72 -14.32
N TYR A 198 -11.79 20.73 -13.41
CA TYR A 198 -11.26 19.40 -13.73
C TYR A 198 -12.05 18.68 -14.82
N ASP A 199 -13.27 19.11 -15.12
CA ASP A 199 -14.05 18.65 -16.28
C ASP A 199 -13.31 18.90 -17.61
N GLU A 200 -12.37 19.84 -17.66
CA GLU A 200 -11.54 20.19 -18.82
C GLU A 200 -10.23 19.41 -18.90
N MET A 201 -9.96 18.46 -17.99
CA MET A 201 -8.77 17.64 -18.09
C MET A 201 -8.89 16.60 -19.20
N ILE A 202 -7.85 16.50 -20.02
CA ILE A 202 -7.82 15.66 -21.22
C ILE A 202 -6.64 14.68 -21.15
N LEU A 203 -6.93 13.44 -21.50
CA LEU A 203 -5.95 12.44 -21.85
C LEU A 203 -5.86 12.36 -23.38
N HIS A 204 -4.76 12.87 -23.94
CA HIS A 204 -4.48 12.73 -25.36
C HIS A 204 -4.09 11.28 -25.67
N GLY A 205 -4.94 10.58 -26.42
CA GLY A 205 -4.55 9.37 -27.13
C GLY A 205 -3.57 9.71 -28.26
N ASP A 206 -2.95 8.69 -28.85
CA ASP A 206 -2.23 8.88 -30.10
C ASP A 206 -3.19 9.34 -31.21
N SER A 207 -2.67 9.80 -32.34
CA SER A 207 -3.38 10.32 -33.53
C SER A 207 -4.57 9.46 -34.06
N SER A 208 -4.76 8.24 -33.56
CA SER A 208 -5.86 7.32 -33.90
C SER A 208 -6.85 7.00 -32.75
N GLN A 209 -6.54 7.36 -31.50
CA GLN A 209 -7.43 7.15 -30.34
C GLN A 209 -8.19 8.43 -30.01
N LYS A 210 -9.49 8.30 -29.70
CA LYS A 210 -10.28 9.42 -29.19
C LYS A 210 -9.68 9.92 -27.87
N SER A 211 -9.49 11.23 -27.80
CA SER A 211 -9.23 11.96 -26.56
C SER A 211 -10.26 11.56 -25.49
N ILE A 212 -9.81 11.25 -24.27
CA ILE A 212 -10.68 10.90 -23.14
C ILE A 212 -10.72 12.10 -22.20
N MET A 213 -11.92 12.60 -21.88
CA MET A 213 -12.07 13.66 -20.89
C MET A 213 -12.16 13.10 -19.48
N TRP A 214 -11.74 13.86 -18.48
CA TRP A 214 -11.89 13.47 -17.08
C TRP A 214 -13.37 13.26 -16.70
N SER A 215 -14.28 14.03 -17.29
CA SER A 215 -15.72 13.85 -17.15
C SER A 215 -16.20 12.48 -17.64
N ASP A 216 -15.61 11.92 -18.71
CA ASP A 216 -15.91 10.57 -19.20
C ASP A 216 -15.47 9.51 -18.17
N LEU A 217 -14.31 9.72 -17.54
CA LEU A 217 -13.84 8.87 -16.44
C LEU A 217 -14.78 8.93 -15.24
N LEU A 218 -15.23 10.13 -14.84
CA LEU A 218 -16.20 10.29 -13.76
C LEU A 218 -17.55 9.64 -14.09
N ASN A 219 -18.01 9.73 -15.34
CA ASN A 219 -19.20 9.02 -15.80
C ASN A 219 -19.05 7.50 -15.70
N THR A 220 -17.89 6.97 -16.09
CA THR A 220 -17.58 5.54 -15.89
C THR A 220 -17.63 5.20 -14.41
N ILE A 221 -16.98 5.99 -13.55
CA ILE A 221 -16.95 5.78 -12.10
C ILE A 221 -18.35 5.74 -11.49
N ARG A 222 -19.25 6.63 -11.90
CA ARG A 222 -20.66 6.65 -11.45
C ARG A 222 -21.37 5.32 -11.66
N THR A 223 -20.97 4.53 -12.66
CA THR A 223 -21.57 3.22 -12.94
C THR A 223 -21.03 2.09 -12.04
N ILE A 224 -19.81 2.23 -11.52
CA ILE A 224 -19.11 1.17 -10.76
C ILE A 224 -19.81 0.87 -9.42
N LEU A 225 -20.27 1.90 -8.72
CA LEU A 225 -20.97 1.73 -7.44
C LEU A 225 -22.50 1.80 -7.63
N PRO A 226 -23.28 1.11 -6.77
CA PRO A 226 -24.73 1.25 -6.77
C PRO A 226 -25.16 2.70 -6.55
N ALA A 227 -26.23 3.14 -7.21
CA ALA A 227 -26.73 4.52 -7.13
C ALA A 227 -26.89 5.06 -5.69
N LYS A 228 -27.27 4.19 -4.74
CA LYS A 228 -27.42 4.55 -3.32
C LYS A 228 -26.12 4.96 -2.63
N ALA A 229 -24.96 4.49 -3.10
CA ALA A 229 -23.66 4.87 -2.54
C ALA A 229 -23.34 6.35 -2.81
N TRP A 230 -23.78 6.87 -3.96
CA TRP A 230 -23.59 8.26 -4.36
C TRP A 230 -24.48 9.27 -3.60
N ASN A 231 -25.36 8.79 -2.73
CA ASN A 231 -26.14 9.66 -1.84
C ASN A 231 -25.28 10.26 -0.71
N GLY A 232 -24.09 9.72 -0.45
CA GLY A 232 -23.18 10.22 0.58
C GLY A 232 -21.74 10.42 0.10
N LEU A 233 -21.32 9.71 -0.95
CA LEU A 233 -20.02 9.87 -1.60
C LEU A 233 -20.18 10.58 -2.94
N SER A 234 -19.15 11.29 -3.38
CA SER A 234 -19.09 11.82 -4.74
C SER A 234 -18.16 10.98 -5.64
N PRO A 235 -18.43 10.89 -6.96
CA PRO A 235 -17.52 10.27 -7.93
C PRO A 235 -16.12 10.89 -7.93
N GLU A 236 -16.02 12.20 -7.65
CA GLU A 236 -14.77 12.94 -7.55
C GLU A 236 -13.96 12.48 -6.34
N LEU A 237 -14.58 12.33 -5.16
CA LEU A 237 -13.92 11.74 -3.99
C LEU A 237 -13.41 10.34 -4.30
N TYR A 238 -14.22 9.52 -4.97
CA TYR A 238 -13.87 8.15 -5.32
C TYR A 238 -12.69 8.09 -6.30
N ALA A 239 -12.70 8.92 -7.35
CA ALA A 239 -11.60 9.07 -8.30
C ALA A 239 -10.32 9.56 -7.61
N THR A 240 -10.43 10.60 -6.78
CA THR A 240 -9.30 11.17 -6.04
C THR A 240 -8.71 10.17 -5.05
N PHE A 241 -9.56 9.44 -4.33
CA PHE A 241 -9.11 8.36 -3.47
C PHE A 241 -8.32 7.33 -4.30
N TRP A 242 -8.94 6.66 -5.27
CA TRP A 242 -8.28 5.56 -5.99
C TRP A 242 -7.09 5.97 -6.87
N GLY A 243 -7.06 7.21 -7.35
CA GLY A 243 -5.98 7.74 -8.19
C GLY A 243 -4.72 8.16 -7.42
N LEU A 244 -4.86 8.61 -6.16
CA LEU A 244 -3.74 9.07 -5.36
C LEU A 244 -2.96 7.89 -4.77
N THR A 245 -1.70 8.13 -4.43
CA THR A 245 -0.77 7.19 -3.79
C THR A 245 -0.24 7.77 -2.47
N LEU A 246 0.46 6.96 -1.67
CA LEU A 246 1.06 7.45 -0.42
C LEU A 246 2.06 8.60 -0.65
N TYR A 247 2.80 8.55 -1.76
CA TYR A 247 3.72 9.61 -2.18
C TYR A 247 3.04 10.98 -2.31
N ASP A 248 1.77 10.99 -2.72
CA ASP A 248 1.04 12.24 -2.96
C ASP A 248 0.54 12.90 -1.65
N LEU A 249 0.53 12.17 -0.54
CA LEU A 249 -0.06 12.63 0.73
C LEU A 249 0.93 12.74 1.89
N HIS A 250 2.07 12.04 1.82
CA HIS A 250 3.03 11.98 2.91
C HIS A 250 4.46 12.26 2.39
N PHE A 251 5.14 13.19 3.05
CA PHE A 251 6.55 13.49 2.83
C PHE A 251 7.38 12.97 4.02
N PRO A 252 8.12 11.86 3.87
CA PRO A 252 8.87 11.22 4.95
C PRO A 252 10.20 11.94 5.20
N LYS A 253 10.14 13.18 5.72
CA LYS A 253 11.31 14.04 5.94
C LYS A 253 12.41 13.34 6.73
N ASP A 254 12.06 12.75 7.86
CA ASP A 254 13.00 12.09 8.77
C ASP A 254 13.77 10.93 8.08
N ARG A 255 13.14 10.27 7.08
CA ARG A 255 13.77 9.19 6.31
C ARG A 255 14.76 9.72 5.28
N TYR A 256 14.42 10.82 4.58
CA TYR A 256 15.38 11.49 3.70
C TYR A 256 16.59 11.98 4.50
N ASP A 257 16.35 12.68 5.61
CA ASP A 257 17.40 13.22 6.47
C ASP A 257 18.32 12.11 7.00
N ALA A 258 17.75 10.98 7.42
CA ALA A 258 18.51 9.82 7.91
C ALA A 258 19.40 9.19 6.82
N GLU A 259 18.88 8.98 5.60
CA GLU A 259 19.67 8.37 4.52
C GLU A 259 20.74 9.34 3.99
N ILE A 260 20.42 10.64 3.88
CA ILE A 260 21.38 11.69 3.52
C ILE A 260 22.51 11.75 4.55
N LYS A 261 22.18 11.72 5.85
CA LYS A 261 23.18 11.69 6.93
C LYS A 261 24.10 10.47 6.82
N LYS A 262 23.53 9.29 6.60
CA LYS A 262 24.29 8.03 6.43
C LYS A 262 25.24 8.09 5.23
N LEU A 263 24.83 8.70 4.10
CA LEU A 263 25.70 8.89 2.95
C LEU A 263 26.86 9.87 3.23
N HIS A 264 26.61 10.96 3.98
CA HIS A 264 27.68 11.86 4.42
C HIS A 264 28.68 11.16 5.36
N GLU A 265 28.19 10.32 6.28
CA GLU A 265 29.05 9.51 7.16
C GLU A 265 29.92 8.53 6.34
N ASN A 266 29.36 7.90 5.30
CA ASN A 266 30.10 7.03 4.40
C ASN A 266 31.20 7.78 3.61
N LEU A 267 30.92 9.01 3.15
CA LEU A 267 31.94 9.85 2.50
C LEU A 267 33.09 10.18 3.45
N LYS A 268 32.77 10.55 4.69
CA LYS A 268 33.77 10.85 5.72
C LYS A 268 34.64 9.63 6.03
N GLN A 269 34.04 8.44 6.15
CA GLN A 269 34.80 7.20 6.35
C GLN A 269 35.76 6.88 5.19
N LEU A 270 35.38 7.19 3.95
CA LEU A 270 36.25 7.04 2.78
C LEU A 270 37.36 8.09 2.72
N GLU A 271 37.20 9.24 3.36
CA GLU A 271 38.23 10.29 3.51
C GLU A 271 39.24 9.94 4.60
N ASP A 272 38.77 9.39 5.72
CA ASP A 272 39.60 9.03 6.87
C ASP A 272 40.36 7.70 6.68
N SER A 273 40.15 7.00 5.55
CA SER A 273 40.80 5.72 5.24
C SER A 273 42.30 5.90 4.99
N SER A 274 43.13 5.19 5.74
CA SER A 274 44.60 5.22 5.65
C SER A 274 45.21 4.38 4.51
N ASP A 275 44.41 3.61 3.77
CA ASP A 275 44.88 2.80 2.62
C ASP A 275 45.14 3.69 1.39
N ASN A 276 46.42 4.00 1.16
CA ASN A 276 46.91 4.82 0.06
C ASN A 276 47.42 4.00 -1.14
N SER A 277 47.06 2.72 -1.26
CA SER A 277 47.40 1.94 -2.45
C SER A 277 46.73 2.54 -3.70
N SER A 278 47.40 2.48 -4.86
CA SER A 278 46.86 3.05 -6.11
C SER A 278 45.50 2.45 -6.52
N ILE A 279 45.28 1.18 -6.19
CA ILE A 279 44.02 0.47 -6.39
C ILE A 279 42.94 1.01 -5.43
N ALA A 280 43.26 1.20 -4.15
CA ALA A 280 42.34 1.78 -3.18
C ALA A 280 41.97 3.22 -3.55
N ILE A 281 42.93 4.05 -3.97
CA ILE A 281 42.69 5.43 -4.42
C ILE A 281 41.71 5.46 -5.62
N SER A 282 41.92 4.60 -6.62
CA SER A 282 41.03 4.52 -7.78
C SER A 282 39.61 4.07 -7.40
N ARG A 283 39.49 3.11 -6.47
CA ARG A 283 38.21 2.63 -5.96
C ARG A 283 37.50 3.69 -5.13
N HIS A 284 38.19 4.32 -4.18
CA HIS A 284 37.64 5.39 -3.35
C HIS A 284 37.16 6.56 -4.18
N LYS A 285 37.89 6.94 -5.25
CA LYS A 285 37.43 7.98 -6.16
C LYS A 285 36.08 7.63 -6.80
N LYS A 286 35.94 6.42 -7.34
CA LYS A 286 34.66 5.95 -7.94
C LYS A 286 33.53 5.85 -6.92
N ASP A 287 33.83 5.36 -5.72
CA ASP A 287 32.83 5.23 -4.65
C ASP A 287 32.38 6.61 -4.14
N LYS A 288 33.29 7.59 -4.01
CA LYS A 288 32.97 8.98 -3.68
C LYS A 288 32.09 9.64 -4.74
N GLU A 289 32.44 9.51 -6.02
CA GLU A 289 31.61 10.01 -7.13
C GLU A 289 30.20 9.41 -7.09
N ARG A 290 30.09 8.08 -6.87
CA ARG A 290 28.79 7.40 -6.76
C ARG A 290 27.97 7.88 -5.56
N ILE A 291 28.59 8.08 -4.40
CA ILE A 291 27.88 8.55 -3.21
C ILE A 291 27.45 10.01 -3.40
N GLN A 292 28.29 10.86 -4.00
CA GLN A 292 27.94 12.23 -4.31
C GLN A 292 26.75 12.31 -5.28
N ASP A 293 26.75 11.51 -6.35
CA ASP A 293 25.62 11.42 -7.28
C ASP A 293 24.31 11.02 -6.58
N LEU A 294 24.38 10.13 -5.58
CA LEU A 294 23.22 9.71 -4.79
C LEU A 294 22.74 10.81 -3.85
N LEU A 295 23.66 11.55 -3.22
CA LEU A 295 23.33 12.71 -2.38
C LEU A 295 22.63 13.79 -3.21
N ASP A 296 23.17 14.13 -4.38
CA ASP A 296 22.60 15.17 -5.24
C ASP A 296 21.19 14.77 -5.70
N LYS A 297 20.98 13.49 -6.02
CA LYS A 297 19.64 12.94 -6.34
C LYS A 297 18.69 13.02 -5.17
N LEU A 298 19.08 12.54 -3.98
CA LEU A 298 18.20 12.52 -2.81
C LEU A 298 17.82 13.93 -2.36
N ASN A 299 18.73 14.90 -2.39
CA ASN A 299 18.42 16.29 -2.06
C ASN A 299 17.41 16.87 -3.06
N ASN A 300 17.65 16.72 -4.37
CA ASN A 300 16.74 17.21 -5.41
C ASN A 300 15.36 16.52 -5.36
N GLU A 301 15.33 15.20 -5.16
CA GLU A 301 14.09 14.43 -5.02
C GLU A 301 13.32 14.79 -3.76
N SER A 302 14.01 15.07 -2.65
CA SER A 302 13.41 15.51 -1.39
C SER A 302 12.68 16.85 -1.56
N ASP A 303 13.36 17.85 -2.13
CA ASP A 303 12.78 19.18 -2.37
C ASP A 303 11.56 19.10 -3.31
N LYS A 304 11.67 18.34 -4.41
CA LYS A 304 10.56 18.11 -5.34
C LYS A 304 9.40 17.39 -4.69
N HIS A 305 9.66 16.38 -3.87
CA HIS A 305 8.62 15.63 -3.19
C HIS A 305 7.87 16.51 -2.18
N GLN A 306 8.58 17.37 -1.44
CA GLN A 306 7.95 18.34 -0.55
C GLN A 306 7.03 19.29 -1.30
N GLN A 307 7.49 19.86 -2.43
CA GLN A 307 6.69 20.74 -3.28
C GLN A 307 5.47 20.02 -3.88
N HIS A 308 5.64 18.77 -4.31
CA HIS A 308 4.58 17.91 -4.82
C HIS A 308 3.45 17.74 -3.81
N VAL A 309 3.77 17.35 -2.57
CA VAL A 309 2.77 17.14 -1.50
C VAL A 309 2.03 18.45 -1.20
N ILE A 310 2.73 19.58 -1.16
CA ILE A 310 2.11 20.90 -0.97
C ILE A 310 1.09 21.20 -2.08
N SER A 311 1.48 21.02 -3.34
CA SER A 311 0.60 21.25 -4.50
C SER A 311 -0.63 20.34 -4.48
N VAL A 312 -0.44 19.04 -4.20
CA VAL A 312 -1.57 18.11 -4.07
C VAL A 312 -2.52 18.55 -2.95
N LEU A 313 -2.01 18.92 -1.76
CA LEU A 313 -2.84 19.37 -0.65
C LEU A 313 -3.60 20.68 -0.95
N GLN A 314 -3.00 21.61 -1.70
CA GLN A 314 -3.69 22.82 -2.17
C GLN A 314 -4.91 22.48 -3.02
N ARG A 315 -4.74 21.56 -3.98
CA ARG A 315 -5.87 21.04 -4.76
C ARG A 315 -6.94 20.41 -3.87
N LEU A 316 -6.54 19.48 -3.00
CA LEU A 316 -7.49 18.75 -2.14
C LEU A 316 -8.28 19.70 -1.24
N THR A 317 -7.65 20.78 -0.77
CA THR A 317 -8.30 21.83 0.03
C THR A 317 -9.47 22.49 -0.71
N ARG A 318 -9.36 22.67 -2.02
CA ARG A 318 -10.42 23.29 -2.84
C ARG A 318 -11.54 22.31 -3.22
N GLU A 319 -11.22 21.01 -3.32
CA GLU A 319 -12.19 19.98 -3.69
C GLU A 319 -13.00 19.43 -2.50
N LYS A 320 -12.43 19.46 -1.28
CA LYS A 320 -12.98 18.78 -0.10
C LYS A 320 -14.46 19.05 0.15
N ASP A 321 -14.94 20.25 -0.17
CA ASP A 321 -16.31 20.67 0.11
C ASP A 321 -17.35 20.00 -0.81
N LYS A 322 -16.90 19.39 -1.91
CA LYS A 322 -17.74 18.68 -2.89
C LYS A 322 -17.73 17.16 -2.72
N TRP A 323 -16.83 16.63 -1.89
CA TRP A 323 -16.60 15.18 -1.77
C TRP A 323 -17.73 14.41 -1.09
N LEU A 324 -18.38 15.04 -0.11
CA LEU A 324 -19.42 14.43 0.71
C LEU A 324 -20.65 15.33 0.72
N SER A 325 -21.82 14.71 0.73
CA SER A 325 -23.10 15.39 0.77
C SER A 325 -23.80 15.15 2.11
N SER A 326 -24.65 16.11 2.51
CA SER A 326 -25.43 16.00 3.74
C SER A 326 -26.35 14.77 3.67
N SER A 327 -26.23 13.90 4.67
CA SER A 327 -27.12 12.77 4.85
C SER A 327 -27.79 12.86 6.22
N PRO A 328 -29.08 12.51 6.35
CA PRO A 328 -29.74 12.42 7.64
C PRO A 328 -29.03 11.44 8.60
N ASP A 329 -28.31 10.47 8.05
CA ASP A 329 -27.53 9.48 8.80
C ASP A 329 -26.03 9.66 8.51
N ALA A 330 -25.35 10.42 9.35
CA ALA A 330 -23.90 10.63 9.26
C ALA A 330 -23.08 9.33 9.43
N LEU A 331 -23.63 8.30 10.10
CA LEU A 331 -22.95 6.99 10.21
C LEU A 331 -22.96 6.28 8.86
N LYS A 332 -24.00 6.47 8.05
CA LYS A 332 -24.12 5.88 6.73
C LYS A 332 -23.04 6.36 5.77
N ILE A 333 -22.71 7.66 5.78
CA ILE A 333 -21.60 8.21 4.97
C ILE A 333 -20.28 7.52 5.33
N ASN A 334 -19.99 7.43 6.64
CA ASN A 334 -18.76 6.79 7.14
C ASN A 334 -18.72 5.29 6.80
N MET A 335 -19.86 4.60 6.87
CA MET A 335 -19.97 3.19 6.52
C MET A 335 -19.76 2.96 5.01
N GLU A 336 -20.38 3.76 4.14
CA GLU A 336 -20.16 3.66 2.70
C GLU A 336 -18.71 3.99 2.34
N PHE A 337 -18.11 5.05 2.91
CA PHE A 337 -16.70 5.36 2.66
C PHE A 337 -15.78 4.22 3.11
N LEU A 338 -16.04 3.66 4.30
CA LEU A 338 -15.28 2.54 4.83
C LEU A 338 -15.39 1.30 3.93
N GLN A 339 -16.61 0.94 3.51
CA GLN A 339 -16.86 -0.29 2.74
C GLN A 339 -16.48 -0.19 1.27
N ARG A 340 -16.65 0.99 0.64
CA ARG A 340 -16.44 1.17 -0.81
C ARG A 340 -15.03 1.64 -1.17
N CYS A 341 -14.35 2.30 -0.23
CA CYS A 341 -13.02 2.88 -0.47
C CYS A 341 -11.97 2.27 0.46
N ILE A 342 -12.10 2.49 1.77
CA ILE A 342 -11.02 2.20 2.72
C ILE A 342 -10.73 0.72 2.83
N TYR A 343 -11.74 -0.14 3.06
CA TYR A 343 -11.51 -1.57 3.28
C TYR A 343 -10.92 -2.27 2.05
N PRO A 344 -11.50 -2.17 0.84
CA PRO A 344 -10.92 -2.82 -0.34
C PRO A 344 -9.49 -2.37 -0.62
N ARG A 345 -9.17 -1.10 -0.32
CA ARG A 345 -7.83 -0.57 -0.54
C ARG A 345 -6.84 -0.92 0.57
N CYS A 346 -7.24 -0.87 1.84
CA CYS A 346 -6.31 -1.07 2.95
C CYS A 346 -5.80 -2.51 3.02
N VAL A 347 -6.54 -3.47 2.47
CA VAL A 347 -6.10 -4.87 2.33
C VAL A 347 -5.37 -5.14 1.01
N LEU A 348 -5.20 -4.14 0.12
CA LEU A 348 -4.57 -4.31 -1.19
C LEU A 348 -3.04 -4.44 -1.09
N SER A 349 -2.37 -3.62 -0.28
CA SER A 349 -0.93 -3.69 -0.03
C SER A 349 -0.58 -3.06 1.32
N MET A 350 0.63 -3.33 1.83
CA MET A 350 1.11 -2.68 3.06
C MET A 350 1.20 -1.14 2.92
N GLN A 351 1.57 -0.65 1.73
CA GLN A 351 1.60 0.79 1.44
C GLN A 351 0.19 1.38 1.40
N ASP A 352 -0.76 0.65 0.83
CA ASP A 352 -2.16 1.08 0.75
C ASP A 352 -2.83 1.13 2.14
N ALA A 353 -2.45 0.25 3.07
CA ALA A 353 -2.90 0.31 4.45
C ALA A 353 -2.52 1.63 5.13
N VAL A 354 -1.27 2.08 4.94
CA VAL A 354 -0.80 3.38 5.45
C VAL A 354 -1.48 4.52 4.71
N TYR A 355 -1.54 4.46 3.37
CA TYR A 355 -2.25 5.44 2.56
C TYR A 355 -3.68 5.67 3.04
N CYS A 356 -4.43 4.61 3.34
CA CYS A 356 -5.82 4.73 3.79
C CYS A 356 -5.92 5.52 5.11
N ALA A 357 -5.02 5.25 6.06
CA ALA A 357 -4.97 5.99 7.32
C ALA A 357 -4.53 7.45 7.11
N THR A 358 -3.52 7.68 6.27
CA THR A 358 -3.05 9.02 5.89
C THR A 358 -4.15 9.82 5.18
N PHE A 359 -4.96 9.18 4.33
CA PHE A 359 -6.09 9.83 3.66
C PHE A 359 -7.16 10.25 4.66
N VAL A 360 -7.51 9.39 5.62
CA VAL A 360 -8.44 9.73 6.72
C VAL A 360 -7.90 10.88 7.58
N GLN A 361 -6.60 10.87 7.89
CA GLN A 361 -5.94 11.95 8.63
C GLN A 361 -5.94 13.27 7.84
N MET A 362 -5.74 13.19 6.52
CA MET A 362 -5.83 14.33 5.62
C MET A 362 -7.25 14.91 5.61
N MET A 363 -8.28 14.09 5.43
CA MET A 363 -9.67 14.55 5.47
C MET A 363 -10.03 15.23 6.80
N HIS A 364 -9.53 14.68 7.92
CA HIS A 364 -9.65 15.26 9.25
C HIS A 364 -8.97 16.64 9.33
N SER A 365 -7.71 16.71 8.92
CA SER A 365 -6.89 17.94 8.99
C SER A 365 -7.45 19.06 8.12
N LEU A 366 -8.03 18.73 6.96
CA LEU A 366 -8.67 19.69 6.07
C LEU A 366 -10.06 20.17 6.56
N GLY A 367 -10.61 19.56 7.61
CA GLY A 367 -11.98 19.85 8.05
C GLY A 367 -13.01 19.56 6.96
N THR A 368 -12.89 18.39 6.31
CA THR A 368 -13.78 17.99 5.21
C THR A 368 -15.24 17.98 5.70
N PRO A 369 -16.15 18.73 5.07
CA PRO A 369 -17.55 18.78 5.48
C PRO A 369 -18.20 17.39 5.52
N PHE A 370 -19.07 17.17 6.50
CA PHE A 370 -19.80 15.90 6.74
C PHE A 370 -18.93 14.68 7.10
N PHE A 371 -17.59 14.79 7.11
CA PHE A 371 -16.70 13.73 7.58
C PHE A 371 -16.43 13.85 9.08
N ASN A 372 -17.06 12.99 9.88
CA ASN A 372 -16.75 12.88 11.30
C ASN A 372 -15.77 11.73 11.55
N THR A 373 -14.50 12.06 11.80
CA THR A 373 -13.43 11.09 12.00
C THR A 373 -13.65 10.18 13.21
N VAL A 374 -14.27 10.67 14.29
CA VAL A 374 -14.60 9.84 15.46
C VAL A 374 -15.64 8.79 15.06
N ASN A 375 -16.69 9.18 14.34
CA ASN A 375 -17.70 8.26 13.82
C ASN A 375 -17.09 7.25 12.84
N HIS A 376 -16.16 7.67 11.98
CA HIS A 376 -15.44 6.77 11.08
C HIS A 376 -14.70 5.66 11.85
N ILE A 377 -13.92 6.04 12.87
CA ILE A 377 -13.19 5.09 13.70
C ILE A 377 -14.15 4.22 14.52
N ASP A 378 -15.25 4.79 15.03
CA ASP A 378 -16.30 4.03 15.71
C ASP A 378 -16.93 2.96 14.81
N VAL A 379 -17.29 3.31 13.57
CA VAL A 379 -17.82 2.35 12.59
C VAL A 379 -16.78 1.28 12.27
N PHE A 380 -15.52 1.66 12.08
CA PHE A 380 -14.44 0.70 11.86
C PHE A 380 -14.30 -0.27 13.04
N ILE A 381 -13.99 0.22 14.23
CA ILE A 381 -13.66 -0.61 15.39
C ILE A 381 -14.87 -1.34 15.96
N CYS A 382 -16.02 -0.66 16.07
CA CYS A 382 -17.17 -1.20 16.78
C CYS A 382 -18.06 -2.09 15.91
N LYS A 383 -18.14 -1.83 14.59
CA LYS A 383 -19.09 -2.48 13.69
C LYS A 383 -18.44 -3.44 12.69
N THR A 384 -17.21 -3.19 12.23
CA THR A 384 -16.66 -3.90 11.07
C THR A 384 -15.35 -4.64 11.32
N LEU A 385 -14.57 -4.26 12.32
CA LEU A 385 -13.26 -4.87 12.61
C LEU A 385 -13.33 -6.40 12.78
N GLN A 386 -14.32 -6.90 13.52
CA GLN A 386 -14.45 -8.34 13.74
C GLN A 386 -14.70 -9.13 12.45
N PRO A 387 -15.78 -8.86 11.67
CA PRO A 387 -16.00 -9.59 10.43
C PRO A 387 -14.84 -9.41 9.43
N MET A 388 -14.17 -8.26 9.41
CA MET A 388 -12.97 -8.08 8.59
C MET A 388 -11.85 -9.06 8.99
N ILE A 389 -11.52 -9.18 10.28
CA ILE A 389 -10.51 -10.14 10.77
C ILE A 389 -10.88 -11.59 10.40
N CYS A 390 -12.17 -11.94 10.51
CA CYS A 390 -12.64 -13.29 10.21
C CYS A 390 -12.58 -13.64 8.71
N CYS A 391 -12.75 -12.65 7.82
CA CYS A 391 -12.81 -12.88 6.37
C CYS A 391 -11.47 -12.70 5.65
N CYS A 392 -10.50 -12.01 6.26
CA CYS A 392 -9.18 -11.77 5.66
C CYS A 392 -8.39 -13.08 5.44
N THR A 393 -7.53 -13.09 4.43
CA THR A 393 -6.36 -13.97 4.40
C THR A 393 -5.32 -13.57 5.47
N GLU A 394 -4.23 -14.32 5.57
CA GLU A 394 -3.16 -14.01 6.52
C GLU A 394 -2.48 -12.68 6.19
N TYR A 395 -2.23 -12.41 4.90
CA TYR A 395 -1.59 -11.18 4.45
C TYR A 395 -2.54 -9.98 4.56
N GLU A 396 -3.82 -10.16 4.18
CA GLU A 396 -4.84 -9.13 4.38
C GLU A 396 -5.01 -8.76 5.85
N ALA A 397 -4.94 -9.74 6.77
CA ALA A 397 -4.97 -9.49 8.21
C ALA A 397 -3.75 -8.67 8.68
N GLY A 398 -2.57 -8.93 8.09
CA GLY A 398 -1.37 -8.13 8.32
C GLY A 398 -1.55 -6.66 7.91
N ARG A 399 -2.11 -6.42 6.72
CA ARG A 399 -2.37 -5.07 6.20
C ARG A 399 -3.47 -4.36 6.97
N LEU A 400 -4.55 -5.06 7.31
CA LEU A 400 -5.61 -4.56 8.20
C LEU A 400 -5.05 -4.17 9.57
N GLY A 401 -4.15 -5.00 10.13
CA GLY A 401 -3.43 -4.69 11.36
C GLY A 401 -2.57 -3.43 11.25
N ARG A 402 -1.91 -3.21 10.10
CA ARG A 402 -1.17 -1.97 9.84
C ARG A 402 -2.09 -0.75 9.73
N PHE A 403 -3.22 -0.86 9.03
CA PHE A 403 -4.22 0.20 8.98
C PHE A 403 -4.77 0.54 10.37
N LEU A 404 -5.08 -0.48 11.18
CA LEU A 404 -5.50 -0.30 12.57
C LEU A 404 -4.40 0.37 13.41
N HIS A 405 -3.13 0.00 13.22
CA HIS A 405 -2.00 0.65 13.88
C HIS A 405 -2.00 2.16 13.59
N GLU A 406 -1.99 2.56 12.31
CA GLU A 406 -1.91 3.98 11.95
C GLU A 406 -3.16 4.76 12.41
N THR A 407 -4.34 4.13 12.37
CA THR A 407 -5.58 4.72 12.88
C THR A 407 -5.51 5.00 14.39
N LEU A 408 -4.98 4.05 15.17
CA LEU A 408 -4.82 4.23 16.61
C LEU A 408 -3.72 5.23 16.95
N LYS A 409 -2.63 5.27 16.17
CA LYS A 409 -1.56 6.26 16.32
C LYS A 409 -2.09 7.68 16.14
N MET A 410 -2.90 7.92 15.11
CA MET A 410 -3.55 9.21 14.87
C MET A 410 -4.44 9.64 16.05
N ALA A 411 -5.21 8.70 16.62
CA ALA A 411 -6.17 9.00 17.66
C ALA A 411 -5.70 8.71 19.08
N TYR A 412 -4.39 8.49 19.29
CA TYR A 412 -3.84 7.96 20.53
C TYR A 412 -4.17 8.82 21.76
N HIS A 413 -4.14 10.14 21.59
CA HIS A 413 -4.41 11.11 22.65
C HIS A 413 -5.90 11.48 22.80
N TRP A 414 -6.79 10.90 21.99
CA TRP A 414 -8.21 11.23 22.05
C TRP A 414 -8.85 10.51 23.24
N LYS A 415 -9.65 11.24 24.04
CA LYS A 415 -10.32 10.64 25.21
C LYS A 415 -11.18 9.42 24.88
N VAL A 416 -11.69 9.28 23.66
CA VAL A 416 -12.49 8.11 23.25
C VAL A 416 -11.63 6.84 23.01
N HIS A 417 -10.32 6.99 22.89
CA HIS A 417 -9.38 5.91 22.60
C HIS A 417 -9.45 4.75 23.62
N TRP A 418 -9.73 5.02 24.90
CA TRP A 418 -9.91 3.95 25.90
C TRP A 418 -11.10 3.03 25.57
N LYS A 419 -12.21 3.57 25.04
CA LYS A 419 -13.38 2.79 24.62
C LYS A 419 -13.03 1.88 23.46
N TRP A 420 -12.31 2.43 22.48
CA TRP A 420 -11.82 1.67 21.33
C TRP A 420 -10.85 0.56 21.74
N SER A 421 -9.90 0.87 22.62
CA SER A 421 -8.98 -0.12 23.19
C SER A 421 -9.74 -1.28 23.88
N GLY A 422 -10.78 -0.97 24.68
CA GLY A 422 -11.65 -1.98 25.28
C GLY A 422 -12.40 -2.82 24.24
N ARG A 423 -12.92 -2.19 23.17
CA ARG A 423 -13.63 -2.88 22.09
C ARG A 423 -12.70 -3.80 21.29
N ILE A 424 -11.51 -3.32 20.91
CA ILE A 424 -10.48 -4.11 20.22
C ILE A 424 -10.10 -5.33 21.07
N THR A 425 -9.89 -5.14 22.38
CA THR A 425 -9.60 -6.23 23.32
C THR A 425 -10.69 -7.32 23.27
N LYS A 426 -11.97 -6.90 23.27
CA LYS A 426 -13.09 -7.85 23.19
C LYS A 426 -13.10 -8.60 21.86
N VAL A 427 -12.91 -7.90 20.74
CA VAL A 427 -12.90 -8.50 19.39
C VAL A 427 -11.76 -9.50 19.25
N LEU A 428 -10.54 -9.12 19.62
CA LEU A 428 -9.37 -10.00 19.49
C LEU A 428 -9.48 -11.24 20.39
N ASN A 429 -10.01 -11.10 21.61
CA ASN A 429 -10.29 -12.26 22.45
C ASN A 429 -11.32 -13.19 21.83
N GLN A 430 -12.38 -12.65 21.22
CA GLN A 430 -13.40 -13.44 20.55
C GLN A 430 -12.82 -14.23 19.37
N CYS A 431 -12.02 -13.60 18.51
CA CYS A 431 -11.35 -14.29 17.39
C CYS A 431 -10.34 -15.34 17.88
N MET A 432 -9.54 -15.05 18.92
CA MET A 432 -8.59 -16.00 19.52
C MET A 432 -9.27 -17.15 20.29
N GLU A 433 -10.55 -17.01 20.65
CA GLU A 433 -11.37 -18.05 21.26
C GLU A 433 -12.15 -18.88 20.23
N SER A 434 -12.08 -18.50 18.97
CA SER A 434 -12.77 -19.20 17.90
C SER A 434 -12.30 -20.64 17.76
N LYS A 435 -13.15 -21.46 17.16
CA LYS A 435 -12.77 -22.81 16.70
C LYS A 435 -12.12 -22.77 15.32
N GLU A 436 -12.34 -21.68 14.59
CA GLU A 436 -11.83 -21.50 13.24
C GLU A 436 -10.37 -21.09 13.26
N TYR A 437 -9.53 -21.87 12.59
CA TYR A 437 -8.09 -21.66 12.55
C TYR A 437 -7.72 -20.27 12.02
N MET A 438 -8.36 -19.84 10.92
CA MET A 438 -8.07 -18.55 10.28
C MET A 438 -8.38 -17.38 11.22
N GLU A 439 -9.46 -17.44 12.00
CA GLU A 439 -9.82 -16.37 12.94
C GLU A 439 -8.77 -16.20 14.05
N ILE A 440 -8.28 -17.32 14.62
CA ILE A 440 -7.23 -17.30 15.65
C ILE A 440 -5.95 -16.73 15.06
N ARG A 441 -5.54 -17.21 13.88
CA ARG A 441 -4.32 -16.82 13.19
C ARG A 441 -4.33 -15.35 12.83
N ASN A 442 -5.40 -14.88 12.19
CA ASN A 442 -5.56 -13.48 11.78
C ASN A 442 -5.58 -12.54 12.99
N ALA A 443 -6.22 -12.93 14.10
CA ALA A 443 -6.20 -12.13 15.33
C ALA A 443 -4.79 -11.99 15.91
N LEU A 444 -4.00 -13.06 15.91
CA LEU A 444 -2.59 -13.01 16.33
C LEU A 444 -1.77 -12.13 15.37
N ILE A 445 -1.97 -12.25 14.05
CA ILE A 445 -1.29 -11.40 13.06
C ILE A 445 -1.63 -9.92 13.28
N VAL A 446 -2.91 -9.56 13.43
CA VAL A 446 -3.32 -8.18 13.73
C VAL A 446 -2.68 -7.69 15.02
N LEU A 447 -2.64 -8.52 16.07
CA LEU A 447 -1.96 -8.18 17.33
C LEU A 447 -0.49 -7.83 17.11
N THR A 448 0.26 -8.61 16.32
CA THR A 448 1.69 -8.31 16.05
C THR A 448 1.91 -6.92 15.44
N LYS A 449 0.94 -6.40 14.68
CA LYS A 449 1.05 -5.09 14.02
C LYS A 449 0.71 -3.93 14.95
N ILE A 450 -0.15 -4.14 15.95
CA ILE A 450 -0.60 -3.08 16.84
C ILE A 450 0.09 -3.08 18.21
N THR A 451 0.87 -4.11 18.55
CA THR A 451 1.49 -4.27 19.88
C THR A 451 2.40 -3.13 20.31
N SER A 452 2.91 -2.33 19.38
CA SER A 452 3.77 -1.16 19.68
C SER A 452 3.01 0.09 20.11
N ILE A 453 1.68 0.10 20.03
CA ILE A 453 0.81 1.20 20.53
C ILE A 453 -0.35 0.69 21.39
N PHE A 454 -0.75 -0.56 21.23
CA PHE A 454 -1.82 -1.24 21.93
C PHE A 454 -1.26 -2.44 22.73
N PRO A 455 -1.82 -2.78 23.91
CA PRO A 455 -2.88 -2.09 24.63
C PRO A 455 -2.37 -0.87 25.40
N VAL A 456 -3.26 0.11 25.58
CA VAL A 456 -3.03 1.27 26.46
C VAL A 456 -3.45 0.95 27.90
N MET A 457 -4.54 0.23 28.07
CA MET A 457 -5.11 -0.06 29.40
C MET A 457 -4.49 -1.32 30.00
N ARG A 458 -4.06 -1.25 31.26
CA ARG A 458 -3.50 -2.40 32.00
C ARG A 458 -4.47 -3.59 32.05
N LYS A 459 -5.76 -3.33 32.26
CA LYS A 459 -6.82 -4.36 32.24
C LYS A 459 -6.90 -5.08 30.90
N SER A 460 -6.83 -4.33 29.79
CA SER A 460 -6.82 -4.90 28.44
C SER A 460 -5.57 -5.74 28.20
N GLY A 461 -4.40 -5.24 28.60
CA GLY A 461 -3.13 -5.95 28.49
C GLY A 461 -3.13 -7.30 29.21
N ILE A 462 -3.56 -7.33 30.47
CA ILE A 462 -3.66 -8.57 31.26
C ILE A 462 -4.63 -9.58 30.61
N ASN A 463 -5.77 -9.10 30.10
CA ASN A 463 -6.75 -9.98 29.44
C ASN A 463 -6.17 -10.64 28.18
N ILE A 464 -5.47 -9.87 27.34
CA ILE A 464 -4.85 -10.37 26.12
C ILE A 464 -3.68 -11.30 26.46
N GLU A 465 -2.81 -10.92 27.41
CA GLU A 465 -1.71 -11.79 27.87
C GLU A 465 -2.23 -13.16 28.32
N LYS A 466 -3.30 -13.19 29.12
CA LYS A 466 -3.91 -14.44 29.59
C LYS A 466 -4.42 -15.30 28.42
N ARG A 467 -4.98 -14.68 27.38
CA ARG A 467 -5.48 -15.38 26.19
C ARG A 467 -4.34 -15.93 25.34
N VAL A 468 -3.35 -15.09 25.03
CA VAL A 468 -2.16 -15.45 24.25
C VAL A 468 -1.35 -16.54 24.98
N ALA A 469 -1.24 -16.49 26.30
CA ALA A 469 -0.56 -17.50 27.10
C ALA A 469 -1.18 -18.90 26.94
N LYS A 470 -2.51 -19.00 26.78
CA LYS A 470 -3.17 -20.29 26.49
C LYS A 470 -2.79 -20.81 25.10
N LEU A 471 -2.70 -19.93 24.10
CA LEU A 471 -2.32 -20.30 22.73
C LEU A 471 -0.85 -20.73 22.59
N LYS A 472 0.01 -20.43 23.58
CA LYS A 472 1.36 -21.00 23.63
C LYS A 472 1.39 -22.51 23.90
N GLY A 473 0.28 -23.08 24.38
CA GLY A 473 0.10 -24.52 24.56
C GLY A 473 -0.72 -25.18 23.44
N ASP A 474 -1.01 -24.46 22.35
CA ASP A 474 -1.76 -24.99 21.21
C ASP A 474 -0.96 -26.10 20.50
N GLU A 475 -1.66 -27.12 19.98
CA GLU A 475 -1.06 -28.24 19.26
C GLU A 475 -0.51 -27.81 17.89
N ARG A 476 -1.03 -26.71 17.34
CA ARG A 476 -0.63 -26.15 16.03
C ARG A 476 0.60 -25.27 16.22
N GLU A 477 1.75 -25.79 15.78
CA GLU A 477 3.06 -25.16 16.03
C GLU A 477 3.16 -23.73 15.45
N ASP A 478 2.54 -23.48 14.30
CA ASP A 478 2.55 -22.16 13.67
C ASP A 478 1.80 -21.09 14.50
N LEU A 479 0.69 -21.46 15.17
CA LEU A 479 -0.02 -20.58 16.09
C LEU A 479 0.76 -20.35 17.37
N LYS A 480 1.43 -21.39 17.87
CA LYS A 480 2.27 -21.31 19.06
C LYS A 480 3.47 -20.37 18.88
N VAL A 481 4.10 -20.40 17.70
CA VAL A 481 5.18 -19.48 17.34
C VAL A 481 4.66 -18.03 17.33
N LEU A 482 3.52 -17.78 16.66
CA LEU A 482 2.90 -16.44 16.64
C LEU A 482 2.52 -15.96 18.05
N ALA A 483 1.87 -16.81 18.85
CA ALA A 483 1.48 -16.50 20.22
C ALA A 483 2.71 -16.20 21.11
N THR A 484 3.83 -16.89 20.89
CA THR A 484 5.07 -16.64 21.62
C THR A 484 5.67 -15.28 21.26
N GLY A 485 5.68 -14.92 19.98
CA GLY A 485 6.11 -13.59 19.52
C GLY A 485 5.23 -12.47 20.08
N VAL A 486 3.89 -12.63 20.02
CA VAL A 486 2.93 -11.67 20.59
C VAL A 486 3.12 -11.53 22.10
N ALA A 487 3.33 -12.64 22.83
CA ALA A 487 3.57 -12.60 24.27
C ALA A 487 4.84 -11.81 24.62
N ALA A 488 5.92 -11.98 23.85
CA ALA A 488 7.15 -11.22 24.04
C ALA A 488 6.95 -9.72 23.78
N ALA A 489 6.23 -9.35 22.71
CA ALA A 489 5.92 -7.96 22.39
C ALA A 489 5.04 -7.29 23.47
N LEU A 490 4.03 -8.00 24.00
CA LEU A 490 3.20 -7.53 25.10
C LEU A 490 4.00 -7.32 26.39
N ALA A 491 4.90 -8.26 26.72
CA ALA A 491 5.76 -8.16 27.89
C ALA A 491 6.69 -6.93 27.80
N ALA A 492 7.25 -6.66 26.61
CA ALA A 492 8.10 -5.48 26.38
C ALA A 492 7.36 -4.15 26.59
N ARG A 493 6.05 -4.11 26.30
CA ARG A 493 5.21 -2.91 26.46
C ARG A 493 4.54 -2.79 27.83
N LYS A 494 4.57 -3.82 28.67
CA LYS A 494 3.81 -3.90 29.94
C LYS A 494 4.02 -2.71 30.89
N SER A 495 5.20 -2.11 30.88
CA SER A 495 5.55 -0.94 31.69
C SER A 495 4.84 0.35 31.25
N SER A 496 4.37 0.43 30.00
CA SER A 496 3.66 1.60 29.46
C SER A 496 2.14 1.53 29.63
N TRP A 497 1.60 0.47 30.23
CA TRP A 497 0.16 0.33 30.43
C TRP A 497 -0.32 1.17 31.59
N VAL A 498 -1.43 1.87 31.39
CA VAL A 498 -2.00 2.81 32.36
C VAL A 498 -3.34 2.31 32.92
N SER A 499 -3.69 2.81 34.10
CA SER A 499 -5.02 2.66 34.71
C SER A 499 -6.03 3.61 34.05
N GLU A 500 -7.32 3.40 34.28
CA GLU A 500 -8.38 4.31 33.80
C GLU A 500 -8.23 5.71 34.39
N GLU A 501 -7.80 5.81 35.64
CA GLU A 501 -7.52 7.07 36.34
C GLU A 501 -6.32 7.79 35.70
N GLU A 502 -5.20 7.10 35.50
CA GLU A 502 -3.99 7.63 34.86
C GLU A 502 -4.28 8.13 33.44
N PHE A 503 -5.07 7.36 32.66
CA PHE A 503 -5.50 7.77 31.32
C PHE A 503 -6.41 9.01 31.37
N GLY A 504 -7.36 9.05 32.29
CA GLY A 504 -8.28 10.18 32.48
C GLY A 504 -7.57 11.48 32.86
N MET A 505 -6.46 11.38 33.58
CA MET A 505 -5.57 12.48 33.97
C MET A 505 -4.59 12.90 32.86
N GLY A 506 -4.61 12.23 31.70
CA GLY A 506 -3.78 12.58 30.54
C GLY A 506 -2.36 12.04 30.57
N HIS A 507 -2.04 11.09 31.45
CA HIS A 507 -0.72 10.44 31.49
C HIS A 507 -0.57 9.44 30.33
N LEU A 508 -0.10 9.93 29.18
CA LEU A 508 0.19 9.11 28.01
C LEU A 508 1.64 9.32 27.58
N ASP A 509 2.51 8.38 27.96
CA ASP A 509 3.90 8.31 27.47
C ASP A 509 3.97 7.39 26.24
N LEU A 510 4.25 7.96 25.06
CA LEU A 510 4.69 7.19 23.89
C LEU A 510 6.19 6.87 24.05
N LYS A 511 6.54 5.96 24.96
CA LYS A 511 7.90 5.43 24.95
C LYS A 511 8.05 4.52 23.72
N PRO A 512 9.05 4.74 22.85
CA PRO A 512 9.35 3.82 21.76
C PRO A 512 9.65 2.45 22.36
N VAL A 513 8.95 1.42 21.88
CA VAL A 513 9.25 0.03 22.26
C VAL A 513 10.60 -0.30 21.62
N PRO A 514 11.60 -0.80 22.37
CA PRO A 514 12.87 -1.19 21.77
C PRO A 514 12.64 -2.26 20.70
N ALA A 515 13.21 -2.04 19.51
CA ALA A 515 13.07 -2.94 18.38
C ALA A 515 13.52 -4.36 18.77
N ILE A 516 12.64 -5.35 18.56
CA ILE A 516 13.00 -6.76 18.72
C ILE A 516 13.95 -7.11 17.56
N PRO A 517 15.16 -7.66 17.80
CA PRO A 517 15.99 -8.17 16.73
C PRO A 517 15.22 -9.24 15.98
N ILE A 518 15.03 -9.05 14.67
CA ILE A 518 14.51 -10.10 13.80
C ILE A 518 15.52 -11.25 13.87
N ALA A 519 15.11 -12.38 14.43
CA ALA A 519 15.93 -13.58 14.42
C ALA A 519 16.20 -13.96 12.96
N GLY A 520 17.44 -13.79 12.52
CA GLY A 520 17.86 -14.15 11.17
C GLY A 520 17.59 -15.63 10.89
N LYS A 521 17.08 -15.90 9.70
CA LYS A 521 17.31 -17.14 8.97
C LYS A 521 17.85 -16.78 7.61
#